data_AF-A0A7C2AM61-F1
#
_entry.id   AF-A0A7C2AM61-F1
#
_cell.length_a   1.000
_cell.length_b   1.000
_cell.length_c   1.000
_cell.angle_alpha   90.00
_cell.angle_beta   90.00
_cell.angle_gamma   90.00
#
_symmetry.space_group_name_H-M   'P 1'
#
loop_
_entity.id
_entity.type
_entity.pdbx_description
1 polymer ?
#
loop_
_entity_poly.entity_id
_entity_poly.type
_entity_poly.pdbx_seq_one_letter_code
_entity_poly.pdbx_strand_id
1 'polypeptide(L)'
;MRAPWLFPLLLLPLPCLSCGSLDAAKRSGEPDTSSVAASPLPWNGTWVPPEDWATMPPADFERLVLAALPDGTRTLLEKPTRIELGAALDRMDTSSVRAAVILGRCATEQAGNILFRRLQRRVLGPSRESDAGDVLAAAALARFPRPERWHKIARLAIGANPHPDLEVRVECAITALSLGDERTIDFLLAVMRIGTIEGLDDELDFTPSQTTAWARGRAAEALSAYAGLPLRYRADAPIADRERETRRLAEALGAR
;
A
#
# COMPACT_ATOMS: atom_id res chain seq x y z
N MET A 1 -2.09 -15.15 -18.80
CA MET A 1 -0.63 -15.13 -18.58
C MET A 1 -0.41 -14.35 -17.30
N ARG A 2 -0.01 -15.00 -16.19
CA ARG A 2 0.22 -14.29 -14.92
C ARG A 2 1.48 -13.45 -15.08
N ALA A 3 1.39 -12.12 -14.99
CA ALA A 3 2.54 -11.22 -15.00
C ALA A 3 3.45 -11.56 -13.81
N PRO A 4 4.60 -12.21 -14.01
CA PRO A 4 5.41 -12.64 -12.91
C PRO A 4 6.55 -11.62 -12.74
N TRP A 5 6.91 -11.29 -11.50
CA TRP A 5 8.24 -10.75 -11.12
C TRP A 5 8.52 -9.24 -10.97
N LEU A 6 7.57 -8.30 -10.88
CA LEU A 6 7.90 -6.90 -10.48
C LEU A 6 7.47 -6.49 -9.05
N PHE A 7 6.85 -7.39 -8.30
CA PHE A 7 6.38 -7.10 -6.94
C PHE A 7 7.46 -6.82 -5.86
N PRO A 8 8.69 -7.38 -5.88
CA PRO A 8 9.59 -7.22 -4.73
C PRO A 8 10.15 -5.81 -4.55
N LEU A 9 10.16 -4.94 -5.57
CA LEU A 9 10.80 -3.62 -5.48
C LEU A 9 10.03 -2.58 -4.62
N LEU A 10 8.71 -2.72 -4.56
CA LEU A 10 7.86 -1.86 -3.71
C LEU A 10 7.28 -2.61 -2.51
N LEU A 11 7.16 -3.94 -2.59
CA LEU A 11 6.75 -4.82 -1.48
C LEU A 11 7.93 -5.42 -0.71
N LEU A 12 9.13 -4.82 -0.77
CA LEU A 12 10.06 -5.03 0.33
C LEU A 12 9.27 -4.73 1.61
N PRO A 13 9.32 -5.60 2.64
CA PRO A 13 8.62 -5.33 3.89
C PRO A 13 8.98 -3.90 4.25
N LEU A 14 7.95 -3.05 4.44
CA LEU A 14 8.15 -1.71 4.96
C LEU A 14 9.20 -1.90 6.04
N PRO A 15 10.40 -1.28 5.93
CA PRO A 15 11.34 -1.37 7.03
C PRO A 15 10.49 -1.01 8.22
N CYS A 16 10.46 -1.89 9.23
CA CYS A 16 9.97 -1.49 10.52
C CYS A 16 10.83 -0.28 10.85
N LEU A 17 10.38 0.91 10.43
CA LEU A 17 10.65 2.16 11.06
C LEU A 17 10.34 1.77 12.47
N SER A 18 11.41 1.57 13.23
CA SER A 18 11.35 1.22 14.62
C SER A 18 10.38 2.25 15.19
N CYS A 19 9.12 1.85 15.34
CA CYS A 19 8.22 2.46 16.28
C CYS A 19 9.03 2.28 17.55
N GLY A 20 9.72 3.36 17.95
CA GLY A 20 10.53 3.35 19.15
C GLY A 20 9.64 2.71 20.20
N SER A 21 10.13 1.58 20.74
CA SER A 21 9.41 0.63 21.58
C SER A 21 8.15 1.26 22.16
N LEU A 22 7.01 1.05 21.50
CA LEU A 22 5.71 1.31 22.12
C LEU A 22 5.53 0.16 23.11
N ASP A 23 6.33 0.20 24.17
CA ASP A 23 6.03 -0.55 25.38
C ASP A 23 4.58 -0.22 25.70
N ALA A 24 3.79 -1.28 25.86
CA ALA A 24 2.41 -1.25 26.29
C ALA A 24 2.31 -0.73 27.75
N ALA A 25 2.90 0.42 28.03
CA ALA A 25 2.71 1.22 29.21
C ALA A 25 1.37 1.94 29.07
N LYS A 26 0.34 1.29 29.62
CA LYS A 26 -0.82 1.91 30.28
C LYS A 26 -1.18 3.33 29.83
N ARG A 27 -2.32 3.40 29.14
CA ARG A 27 -3.42 4.37 29.26
C ARG A 27 -3.19 5.45 30.35
N SER A 28 -3.42 6.71 29.96
CA SER A 28 -3.44 7.96 30.76
C SER A 28 -2.11 8.72 30.90
N GLY A 29 -1.61 9.24 29.78
CA GLY A 29 -0.69 10.39 29.74
C GLY A 29 -0.97 11.15 28.47
N GLU A 30 -1.12 12.48 28.55
CA GLU A 30 -1.29 13.34 27.38
C GLU A 30 -0.23 13.04 26.32
N PRO A 31 -0.60 12.96 25.03
CA PRO A 31 0.38 12.72 23.98
C PRO A 31 1.35 13.90 23.96
N ASP A 32 2.59 13.64 24.34
CA ASP A 32 3.69 14.57 24.12
C ASP A 32 3.83 14.75 22.60
N THR A 33 3.20 15.80 22.06
CA THR A 33 3.19 16.13 20.62
C THR A 33 4.53 16.68 20.15
N SER A 34 5.63 16.31 20.81
CA SER A 34 6.99 16.62 20.38
C SER A 34 7.30 15.80 19.12
N SER A 35 6.72 16.28 18.01
CA SER A 35 6.95 15.83 16.67
C SER A 35 8.43 16.04 16.36
N VAL A 36 9.22 14.99 16.58
CA VAL A 36 10.61 14.95 16.13
C VAL A 36 10.57 15.09 14.62
N ALA A 37 10.84 16.30 14.14
CA ALA A 37 10.80 16.60 12.72
C ALA A 37 11.74 15.65 11.99
N ALA A 38 11.18 14.71 11.22
CA ALA A 38 11.96 13.74 10.46
C ALA A 38 12.99 14.48 9.62
N SER A 39 14.25 14.07 9.73
CA SER A 39 15.32 14.68 8.95
C SER A 39 15.01 14.54 7.46
N PRO A 40 15.10 15.63 6.68
CA PRO A 40 14.76 15.58 5.27
C PRO A 40 15.70 14.62 4.53
N LEU A 41 15.14 13.73 3.72
CA LEU A 41 15.93 12.75 2.95
C LEU A 41 17.01 13.45 2.10
N PRO A 42 18.19 12.84 1.91
CA PRO A 42 19.24 13.36 1.05
C PRO A 42 18.74 13.62 -0.38
N TRP A 43 19.33 14.63 -1.01
CA TRP A 43 18.98 15.09 -2.35
C TRP A 43 19.82 14.37 -3.41
N ASN A 44 19.18 13.80 -4.44
CA ASN A 44 19.82 13.03 -5.52
C ASN A 44 19.73 13.71 -6.90
N GLY A 45 19.40 15.01 -6.94
CA GLY A 45 19.34 15.76 -8.20
C GLY A 45 18.02 15.60 -8.97
N THR A 46 18.02 16.12 -10.19
CA THR A 46 16.90 16.02 -11.13
C THR A 46 17.12 14.82 -12.05
N TRP A 47 16.06 14.07 -12.32
CA TRP A 47 16.10 12.90 -13.20
C TRP A 47 14.98 12.93 -14.23
N VAL A 48 15.29 12.43 -15.42
CA VAL A 48 14.36 12.24 -16.54
C VAL A 48 14.46 10.78 -16.98
N PRO A 49 13.35 10.03 -17.05
CA PRO A 49 13.36 8.67 -17.55
C PRO A 49 13.81 8.61 -19.01
N PRO A 50 14.48 7.54 -19.45
CA PRO A 50 14.76 7.32 -20.87
C PRO A 50 13.45 7.15 -21.65
N GLU A 51 13.41 7.51 -22.92
CA GLU A 51 12.17 7.53 -23.73
C GLU A 51 11.43 6.17 -23.78
N ASP A 52 12.17 5.07 -23.64
CA ASP A 52 11.67 3.70 -23.69
C ASP A 52 11.29 3.13 -22.31
N TRP A 53 11.28 3.93 -21.23
CA TRP A 53 11.00 3.49 -19.86
C TRP A 53 9.70 2.68 -19.75
N ALA A 54 8.68 3.03 -20.55
CA ALA A 54 7.37 2.39 -20.53
C ALA A 54 7.36 0.99 -21.18
N THR A 55 8.28 0.72 -22.11
CA THR A 55 8.29 -0.48 -22.97
C THR A 55 9.54 -1.34 -22.82
N MET A 56 10.60 -0.84 -22.17
CA MET A 56 11.84 -1.58 -21.95
C MET A 56 11.62 -2.92 -21.21
N PRO A 57 12.52 -3.92 -21.32
CA PRO A 57 12.36 -5.19 -20.61
C PRO A 57 12.23 -5.01 -19.09
N PRO A 58 11.41 -5.82 -18.37
CA PRO A 58 11.21 -5.67 -16.93
C PRO A 58 12.49 -5.63 -16.09
N ALA A 59 13.46 -6.51 -16.40
CA ALA A 59 14.73 -6.57 -15.69
C ALA A 59 15.60 -5.32 -15.91
N ASP A 60 15.51 -4.70 -17.09
CA ASP A 60 16.23 -3.47 -17.39
C ASP A 60 15.55 -2.26 -16.73
N PHE A 61 14.22 -2.24 -16.68
CA PHE A 61 13.46 -1.25 -15.92
C PHE A 61 13.79 -1.29 -14.43
N GLU A 62 13.82 -2.47 -13.83
CA GLU A 62 14.21 -2.67 -12.44
C GLU A 62 15.63 -2.13 -12.17
N ARG A 63 16.60 -2.52 -13.01
CA ARG A 63 18.00 -2.06 -12.88
C ARG A 63 18.09 -0.53 -13.01
N LEU A 64 17.37 0.06 -13.96
CA LEU A 64 17.29 1.50 -14.15
C LEU A 64 16.77 2.20 -12.90
N VAL A 65 15.62 1.76 -12.36
CA VAL A 65 15.00 2.38 -11.18
C VAL A 65 15.90 2.27 -9.97
N LEU A 66 16.50 1.10 -9.72
CA LEU A 66 17.39 0.91 -8.58
C LEU A 66 18.65 1.78 -8.65
N ALA A 67 19.22 1.95 -9.84
CA ALA A 67 20.41 2.77 -10.04
C ALA A 67 20.12 4.28 -10.00
N ALA A 68 19.04 4.73 -10.64
CA ALA A 68 18.74 6.15 -10.79
C ALA A 68 17.91 6.73 -9.64
N LEU A 69 17.09 5.91 -8.99
CA LEU A 69 16.17 6.32 -7.93
C LEU A 69 16.40 5.45 -6.68
N PRO A 70 17.56 5.57 -6.02
CA PRO A 70 17.89 4.79 -4.84
C PRO A 70 16.96 5.11 -3.67
N ASP A 71 16.69 4.11 -2.84
CA ASP A 71 15.85 4.27 -1.66
C ASP A 71 16.44 5.26 -0.65
N GLY A 72 15.56 5.93 0.09
CA GLY A 72 15.96 6.89 1.10
C GLY A 72 16.51 8.20 0.53
N THR A 73 16.39 8.44 -0.77
CA THR A 73 16.76 9.72 -1.40
C THR A 73 15.54 10.44 -1.98
N ARG A 74 15.66 11.75 -2.19
CA ARG A 74 14.70 12.55 -2.94
C ARG A 74 15.28 12.88 -4.31
N THR A 75 14.51 12.59 -5.36
CA THR A 75 14.86 12.91 -6.75
C THR A 75 13.73 13.75 -7.35
N LEU A 76 14.03 14.94 -7.89
CA LEU A 76 13.02 15.73 -8.59
C LEU A 76 12.86 15.22 -10.01
N LEU A 77 11.61 15.18 -10.45
CA LEU A 77 11.26 14.98 -11.85
C LEU A 77 10.99 16.33 -12.48
N GLU A 78 11.32 16.50 -13.75
CA GLU A 78 10.93 17.71 -14.48
C GLU A 78 9.41 17.81 -14.66
N LYS A 79 8.91 19.02 -14.93
CA LYS A 79 7.46 19.22 -15.12
C LYS A 79 6.88 18.37 -16.27
N PRO A 80 7.51 18.29 -17.46
CA PRO A 80 7.01 17.44 -18.55
C PRO A 80 6.96 15.97 -18.15
N THR A 81 8.01 15.46 -17.51
CA THR A 81 8.08 14.09 -16.99
C THR A 81 6.96 13.78 -16.00
N ARG A 82 6.66 14.70 -15.08
CA ARG A 82 5.55 14.52 -14.13
C ARG A 82 4.18 14.44 -14.83
N ILE A 83 3.99 15.22 -15.89
CA ILE A 83 2.75 15.18 -16.69
C ILE A 83 2.65 13.85 -17.42
N GLU A 84 3.74 13.41 -18.05
CA GLU A 84 3.81 12.14 -18.76
C GLU A 84 3.52 10.94 -17.85
N LEU A 85 4.19 10.86 -16.70
CA LEU A 85 3.97 9.78 -15.72
C LEU A 85 2.56 9.80 -15.14
N GLY A 86 2.01 11.00 -14.89
CA GLY A 86 0.61 11.15 -14.47
C GLY A 86 -0.36 10.62 -15.52
N ALA A 87 -0.13 10.91 -16.80
CA ALA A 87 -0.93 10.38 -17.89
C ALA A 87 -0.77 8.86 -18.07
N ALA A 88 0.43 8.32 -17.81
CA ALA A 88 0.67 6.88 -17.86
C ALA A 88 -0.07 6.12 -16.76
N LEU A 89 -0.19 6.68 -15.55
CA LEU A 89 -1.01 6.08 -14.48
C LEU A 89 -2.46 5.84 -14.92
N ASP A 90 -3.02 6.76 -15.72
CA ASP A 90 -4.40 6.68 -16.20
C ASP A 90 -4.65 5.61 -17.26
N ARG A 91 -3.59 5.07 -17.88
CA ARG A 91 -3.71 4.02 -18.91
C ARG A 91 -4.05 2.66 -18.31
N MET A 92 -3.78 2.46 -17.01
CA MET A 92 -4.07 1.21 -16.29
C MET A 92 -3.47 -0.04 -16.96
N ASP A 93 -2.30 0.11 -17.55
CA ASP A 93 -1.52 -0.94 -18.20
C ASP A 93 -0.12 -1.06 -17.54
N THR A 94 0.80 -1.79 -18.18
CA THR A 94 2.20 -1.93 -17.70
C THR A 94 2.88 -0.57 -17.47
N SER A 95 2.56 0.47 -18.26
CA SER A 95 3.15 1.80 -18.06
C SER A 95 2.62 2.48 -16.79
N SER A 96 1.39 2.17 -16.36
CA SER A 96 0.84 2.64 -15.08
C SER A 96 1.63 2.08 -13.89
N VAL A 97 1.90 0.77 -13.88
CA VAL A 97 2.74 0.11 -12.88
C VAL A 97 4.12 0.77 -12.78
N ARG A 98 4.77 0.98 -13.93
CA ARG A 98 6.09 1.60 -14.00
C ARG A 98 6.08 3.06 -13.54
N ALA A 99 5.05 3.81 -13.91
CA ALA A 99 4.89 5.19 -13.47
C ALA A 99 4.71 5.26 -11.94
N ALA A 100 3.92 4.36 -11.35
CA ALA A 100 3.75 4.26 -9.91
C ALA A 100 5.08 3.98 -9.19
N VAL A 101 5.91 3.07 -9.74
CA VAL A 101 7.26 2.78 -9.24
C VAL A 101 8.17 4.01 -9.30
N ILE A 102 8.27 4.66 -10.47
CA ILE A 102 9.11 5.85 -10.63
C ILE A 102 8.70 6.95 -9.64
N LEU A 103 7.40 7.27 -9.60
CA LEU A 103 6.87 8.32 -8.71
C LEU A 103 7.08 7.97 -7.24
N GLY A 104 6.85 6.72 -6.85
CA GLY A 104 7.07 6.24 -5.48
C GLY A 104 8.53 6.37 -5.04
N ARG A 105 9.47 6.02 -5.92
CA ARG A 105 10.92 6.08 -5.66
C ARG A 105 11.50 7.49 -5.64
N CYS A 106 10.85 8.47 -6.26
CA CYS A 106 11.30 9.86 -6.20
C CYS A 106 11.14 10.50 -4.81
N ALA A 107 10.20 10.00 -3.99
CA ALA A 107 9.94 10.46 -2.62
C ALA A 107 9.72 11.99 -2.45
N THR A 108 9.26 12.67 -3.50
CA THR A 108 8.95 14.12 -3.48
C THR A 108 7.46 14.38 -3.27
N GLU A 109 7.10 15.47 -2.59
CA GLU A 109 5.68 15.81 -2.35
C GLU A 109 4.86 15.87 -3.66
N GLN A 110 5.46 16.36 -4.75
CA GLN A 110 4.80 16.43 -6.05
C GLN A 110 4.49 15.04 -6.61
N ALA A 111 5.40 14.08 -6.46
CA ALA A 111 5.17 12.70 -6.89
C ALA A 111 4.07 12.02 -6.06
N GLY A 112 4.10 12.18 -4.73
CA GLY A 112 3.06 11.67 -3.84
C GLY A 112 1.68 12.27 -4.17
N ASN A 113 1.61 13.56 -4.49
CA ASN A 113 0.37 14.21 -4.93
C ASN A 113 -0.18 13.61 -6.23
N ILE A 114 0.67 13.20 -7.17
CA ILE A 114 0.25 12.57 -8.42
C ILE A 114 -0.37 11.20 -8.12
N LEU A 115 0.32 10.36 -7.33
CA LEU A 115 -0.16 9.05 -6.91
C LEU A 115 -1.51 9.17 -6.16
N PHE A 116 -1.59 10.06 -5.19
CA PHE A 116 -2.81 10.22 -4.39
C PHE A 116 -3.99 10.72 -5.22
N ARG A 117 -3.78 11.68 -6.14
CA ARG A 117 -4.84 12.15 -7.05
C ARG A 117 -5.35 11.04 -7.95
N ARG A 118 -4.46 10.17 -8.44
CA ARG A 118 -4.83 9.02 -9.24
C ARG A 118 -5.80 8.11 -8.46
N LEU A 119 -5.44 7.73 -7.23
CA LEU A 119 -6.30 6.91 -6.36
C LEU A 119 -7.65 7.57 -6.06
N GLN A 120 -7.67 8.90 -5.90
CA GLN A 120 -8.91 9.65 -5.68
C GLN A 120 -9.89 9.59 -6.86
N ARG A 121 -9.47 9.18 -8.06
CA ARG A 121 -10.39 9.01 -9.19
C ARG A 121 -11.32 7.81 -9.05
N ARG A 122 -10.96 6.80 -8.23
CA ARG A 122 -11.80 5.63 -7.94
C ARG A 122 -12.27 4.89 -9.20
N VAL A 123 -11.36 4.68 -10.13
CA VAL A 123 -11.68 4.05 -11.41
C VAL A 123 -11.44 2.55 -11.29
N LEU A 124 -12.46 1.75 -11.55
CA LEU A 124 -12.29 0.31 -11.76
C LEU A 124 -11.67 0.08 -13.14
N GLY A 125 -10.60 -0.71 -13.19
CA GLY A 125 -9.91 -0.98 -14.45
C GLY A 125 -10.70 -1.89 -15.39
N PRO A 126 -10.37 -1.89 -16.69
CA PRO A 126 -11.06 -2.71 -17.68
C PRO A 126 -10.80 -4.22 -17.52
N SER A 127 -9.74 -4.59 -16.79
CA SER A 127 -9.37 -5.97 -16.52
C SER A 127 -8.90 -6.11 -15.07
N ARG A 128 -8.81 -7.37 -14.61
CA ARG A 128 -8.33 -7.67 -13.27
C ARG A 128 -6.93 -7.12 -12.99
N GLU A 129 -6.02 -7.16 -13.96
CA GLU A 129 -4.61 -6.75 -13.75
C GLU A 129 -4.41 -5.23 -13.86
N SER A 130 -5.48 -4.49 -14.18
CA SER A 130 -5.44 -3.04 -14.41
C SER A 130 -5.29 -2.23 -13.12
N ASP A 131 -5.54 -2.85 -11.96
CA ASP A 131 -5.44 -2.27 -10.62
C ASP A 131 -4.01 -2.18 -10.10
N ALA A 132 -3.07 -2.95 -10.66
CA ALA A 132 -1.70 -3.08 -10.16
C ALA A 132 -0.97 -1.73 -10.02
N GLY A 133 -1.22 -0.78 -10.92
CA GLY A 133 -0.68 0.57 -10.82
C GLY A 133 -1.23 1.34 -9.61
N ASP A 134 -2.52 1.21 -9.33
CA ASP A 134 -3.19 1.85 -8.19
C ASP A 134 -2.80 1.17 -6.85
N VAL A 135 -2.70 -0.16 -6.83
CA VAL A 135 -2.16 -0.94 -5.70
C VAL A 135 -0.76 -0.43 -5.32
N LEU A 136 0.14 -0.29 -6.30
CA LEU A 136 1.49 0.23 -6.06
C LEU A 136 1.50 1.72 -5.69
N ALA A 137 0.60 2.52 -6.26
CA ALA A 137 0.45 3.92 -5.90
C ALA A 137 0.04 4.09 -4.44
N ALA A 138 -0.88 3.26 -3.94
CA ALA A 138 -1.28 3.26 -2.54
C ALA A 138 -0.10 2.86 -1.64
N ALA A 139 0.51 1.71 -1.90
CA ALA A 139 1.65 1.20 -1.12
C ALA A 139 2.83 2.17 -1.07
N ALA A 140 3.11 2.88 -2.18
CA ALA A 140 4.21 3.84 -2.24
C ALA A 140 4.02 5.02 -1.27
N LEU A 141 2.79 5.46 -1.00
CA LEU A 141 2.52 6.64 -0.17
C LEU A 141 2.98 6.47 1.29
N ALA A 142 2.99 5.23 1.81
CA ALA A 142 3.52 4.92 3.15
C ALA A 142 5.01 5.27 3.31
N ARG A 143 5.75 5.34 2.19
CA ARG A 143 7.22 5.50 2.19
C ARG A 143 7.68 6.95 2.03
N PHE A 144 6.75 7.91 1.87
CA PHE A 144 7.12 9.31 1.65
C PHE A 144 7.60 9.99 2.95
N PRO A 145 8.51 10.98 2.88
CA PRO A 145 9.09 11.64 4.06
C PRO A 145 8.14 12.43 4.99
N ARG A 146 6.83 12.41 4.72
CA ARG A 146 5.76 13.04 5.51
C ARG A 146 4.45 12.33 5.25
N PRO A 147 4.33 11.06 5.66
CA PRO A 147 3.25 10.25 5.16
C PRO A 147 1.91 10.58 5.86
N GLU A 148 1.92 11.33 6.98
CA GLU A 148 0.75 11.90 7.65
C GLU A 148 -0.10 12.82 6.73
N ARG A 149 0.50 13.37 5.68
CA ARG A 149 -0.21 14.17 4.67
C ARG A 149 -1.24 13.35 3.90
N TRP A 150 -1.05 12.03 3.87
CA TRP A 150 -1.91 11.09 3.18
C TRP A 150 -2.93 10.45 4.13
N HIS A 151 -3.15 10.95 5.36
CA HIS A 151 -4.15 10.40 6.31
C HIS A 151 -5.55 10.19 5.70
N LYS A 152 -5.92 10.96 4.67
CA LYS A 152 -7.20 10.80 3.96
C LYS A 152 -7.28 9.51 3.14
N ILE A 153 -6.19 8.75 2.98
CA ILE A 153 -6.15 7.47 2.27
C ILE A 153 -7.06 6.42 2.91
N ALA A 154 -7.29 6.46 4.23
CA ALA A 154 -8.25 5.60 4.91
C ALA A 154 -9.67 5.74 4.33
N ARG A 155 -10.06 6.93 3.83
CA ARG A 155 -11.36 7.14 3.19
C ARG A 155 -11.51 6.40 1.86
N LEU A 156 -10.41 6.02 1.22
CA LEU A 156 -10.42 5.19 0.02
C LEU A 156 -10.60 3.71 0.37
N ALA A 157 -10.31 3.31 1.60
CA ALA A 157 -10.54 1.94 2.06
C ALA A 157 -11.92 1.75 2.69
N ILE A 158 -12.33 2.62 3.61
CA ILE A 158 -13.51 2.44 4.49
C ILE A 158 -14.43 3.68 4.58
N GLY A 159 -14.24 4.67 3.70
CA GLY A 159 -15.06 5.88 3.71
C GLY A 159 -16.43 5.68 3.07
N ALA A 160 -17.28 6.72 3.10
CA ALA A 160 -18.62 6.70 2.47
C ALA A 160 -18.61 6.48 0.95
N ASN A 161 -17.46 6.68 0.29
CA ASN A 161 -17.25 6.38 -1.12
C ASN A 161 -15.84 5.78 -1.26
N PRO A 162 -15.67 4.48 -0.93
CA PRO A 162 -14.38 3.81 -0.99
C PRO A 162 -13.97 3.60 -2.46
N HIS A 163 -12.74 3.14 -2.68
CA HIS A 163 -12.29 2.70 -3.99
C HIS A 163 -13.11 1.45 -4.41
N PRO A 164 -13.56 1.31 -5.67
CA PRO A 164 -14.38 0.16 -6.07
C PRO A 164 -13.60 -1.16 -6.09
N ASP A 165 -12.27 -1.08 -6.27
CA ASP A 165 -11.39 -2.24 -6.32
C ASP A 165 -10.90 -2.67 -4.92
N LEU A 166 -11.08 -3.95 -4.56
CA LEU A 166 -10.73 -4.49 -3.24
C LEU A 166 -9.22 -4.51 -2.99
N GLU A 167 -8.40 -4.85 -3.99
CA GLU A 167 -6.94 -4.92 -3.83
C GLU A 167 -6.39 -3.52 -3.54
N VAL A 168 -6.90 -2.50 -4.23
CA VAL A 168 -6.58 -1.09 -3.97
C VAL A 168 -7.08 -0.64 -2.58
N ARG A 169 -8.30 -1.03 -2.16
CA ARG A 169 -8.81 -0.72 -0.81
C ARG A 169 -7.90 -1.31 0.28
N VAL A 170 -7.44 -2.56 0.10
CA VAL A 170 -6.53 -3.22 1.04
C VAL A 170 -5.23 -2.45 1.16
N GLU A 171 -4.56 -2.08 0.06
CA GLU A 171 -3.31 -1.30 0.18
C GLU A 171 -3.55 0.12 0.73
N CYS A 172 -4.70 0.74 0.45
CA CYS A 172 -5.07 1.99 1.10
C CYS A 172 -5.22 1.83 2.63
N ALA A 173 -5.82 0.73 3.08
CA ALA A 173 -5.95 0.39 4.50
C ALA A 173 -4.61 0.07 5.15
N ILE A 174 -3.76 -0.73 4.50
CA ILE A 174 -2.41 -1.04 4.97
C ILE A 174 -1.58 0.23 5.10
N THR A 175 -1.66 1.11 4.10
CA THR A 175 -1.02 2.41 4.13
C THR A 175 -1.54 3.23 5.30
N ALA A 176 -2.86 3.36 5.48
CA ALA A 176 -3.45 4.08 6.61
C ALA A 176 -3.00 3.52 7.98
N LEU A 177 -2.99 2.20 8.14
CA LEU A 177 -2.54 1.52 9.35
C LEU A 177 -1.07 1.81 9.66
N SER A 178 -0.20 1.82 8.64
CA SER A 178 1.21 2.20 8.79
C SER A 178 1.41 3.65 9.25
N LEU A 179 0.38 4.49 9.13
CA LEU A 179 0.34 5.88 9.60
C LEU A 179 -0.34 6.02 10.97
N GLY A 180 -0.66 4.90 11.63
CA GLY A 180 -1.33 4.88 12.93
C GLY A 180 -2.85 5.03 12.85
N ASP A 181 -3.48 4.92 11.68
CA ASP A 181 -4.94 4.95 11.57
C ASP A 181 -5.54 3.55 11.79
N GLU A 182 -5.76 3.20 13.05
CA GLU A 182 -6.27 1.89 13.47
C GLU A 182 -7.71 1.59 13.01
N ARG A 183 -8.46 2.58 12.51
CA ARG A 183 -9.85 2.39 12.07
C ARG A 183 -9.96 1.39 10.91
N THR A 184 -8.88 1.11 10.20
CA THR A 184 -8.86 0.15 9.09
C THR A 184 -8.63 -1.30 9.54
N ILE A 185 -8.37 -1.56 10.83
CA ILE A 185 -8.13 -2.92 11.34
C ILE A 185 -9.34 -3.82 11.10
N ASP A 186 -10.54 -3.37 11.47
CA ASP A 186 -11.76 -4.17 11.30
C ASP A 186 -12.02 -4.52 9.83
N PHE A 187 -11.76 -3.58 8.91
CA PHE A 187 -11.85 -3.85 7.47
C PHE A 187 -10.83 -4.90 7.02
N LEU A 188 -9.58 -4.83 7.46
CA LEU A 188 -8.55 -5.81 7.10
C LEU A 188 -8.87 -7.21 7.68
N LEU A 189 -9.43 -7.28 8.89
CA LEU A 189 -9.92 -8.53 9.48
C LEU A 189 -11.10 -9.10 8.69
N ALA A 190 -12.08 -8.27 8.31
CA ALA A 190 -13.19 -8.68 7.44
C ALA A 190 -12.68 -9.21 6.09
N VAL A 191 -11.65 -8.59 5.51
CA VAL A 191 -10.98 -9.11 4.31
C VAL A 191 -10.43 -10.52 4.55
N MET A 192 -9.71 -10.75 5.67
CA MET A 192 -9.19 -12.08 6.02
C MET A 192 -10.27 -13.16 6.18
N ARG A 193 -11.48 -12.77 6.60
CA ARG A 193 -12.66 -13.64 6.77
C ARG A 193 -13.35 -14.00 5.46
N ILE A 194 -13.01 -13.39 4.32
CA ILE A 194 -13.64 -13.74 3.04
C ILE A 194 -13.49 -15.25 2.76
N GLY A 195 -14.63 -15.91 2.49
CA GLY A 195 -14.70 -17.33 2.23
C GLY A 195 -14.42 -18.21 3.47
N THR A 196 -14.70 -17.70 4.66
CA THR A 196 -14.79 -18.46 5.93
C THR A 196 -16.24 -18.52 6.40
N ILE A 197 -16.54 -19.32 7.43
CA ILE A 197 -17.89 -19.38 8.04
C ILE A 197 -18.13 -18.09 8.82
N GLU A 198 -17.15 -17.63 9.59
CA GLU A 198 -17.23 -16.36 10.35
C GLU A 198 -17.53 -15.16 9.45
N GLY A 199 -17.05 -15.16 8.20
CA GLY A 199 -17.29 -14.10 7.23
C GLY A 199 -18.59 -14.21 6.42
N LEU A 200 -19.43 -15.22 6.67
CA LEU A 200 -20.73 -15.34 5.98
C LEU A 200 -21.74 -14.30 6.48
N ASP A 201 -21.63 -13.91 7.74
CA ASP A 201 -22.53 -12.95 8.39
C ASP A 201 -22.02 -11.50 8.24
N ASP A 202 -20.82 -11.30 7.70
CA ASP A 202 -20.26 -9.97 7.48
C ASP A 202 -21.04 -9.27 6.35
N GLU A 203 -21.67 -8.13 6.65
CA GLU A 203 -22.20 -7.23 5.63
C GLU A 203 -21.05 -6.54 4.90
N LEU A 204 -20.57 -7.16 3.82
CA LEU A 204 -19.47 -6.64 3.01
C LEU A 204 -20.00 -5.66 1.94
N ASP A 205 -19.45 -4.46 1.92
CA ASP A 205 -19.74 -3.43 0.89
C ASP A 205 -18.85 -3.57 -0.36
N PHE A 206 -18.07 -4.65 -0.46
CA PHE A 206 -17.25 -4.99 -1.62
C PHE A 206 -17.66 -6.34 -2.20
N THR A 207 -17.57 -6.45 -3.53
CA THR A 207 -17.86 -7.71 -4.23
C THR A 207 -16.79 -8.75 -3.92
N PRO A 208 -17.15 -9.89 -3.29
CA PRO A 208 -16.22 -10.99 -3.11
C PRO A 208 -15.80 -11.53 -4.48
N SER A 209 -14.50 -11.48 -4.79
CA SER A 209 -13.95 -12.10 -5.99
C SER A 209 -13.51 -13.53 -5.67
N GLN A 210 -13.59 -14.44 -6.64
CA GLN A 210 -12.99 -15.79 -6.53
C GLN A 210 -11.47 -15.74 -6.29
N THR A 211 -10.86 -14.56 -6.43
CA THR A 211 -9.43 -14.37 -6.44
C THR A 211 -8.92 -13.48 -5.31
N THR A 212 -9.62 -13.48 -4.17
CA THR A 212 -9.27 -12.70 -2.96
C THR A 212 -8.05 -13.21 -2.19
N ALA A 213 -7.40 -14.28 -2.65
CA ALA A 213 -6.25 -14.87 -1.95
C ALA A 213 -5.12 -13.85 -1.72
N TRP A 214 -4.85 -12.98 -2.70
CA TRP A 214 -3.86 -11.93 -2.58
C TRP A 214 -4.25 -10.90 -1.52
N ALA A 215 -5.46 -10.33 -1.62
CA ALA A 215 -5.99 -9.36 -0.66
C ALA A 215 -5.98 -9.89 0.78
N ARG A 216 -6.37 -11.16 0.98
CA ARG A 216 -6.34 -11.85 2.27
C ARG A 216 -4.93 -12.01 2.83
N GLY A 217 -3.99 -12.46 1.99
CA GLY A 217 -2.58 -12.58 2.38
C GLY A 217 -1.97 -11.25 2.80
N ARG A 218 -2.21 -10.20 2.00
CA ARG A 218 -1.72 -8.84 2.27
C ARG A 218 -2.31 -8.24 3.55
N ALA A 219 -3.61 -8.40 3.78
CA ALA A 219 -4.23 -7.97 5.03
C ALA A 219 -3.60 -8.67 6.24
N ALA A 220 -3.40 -9.99 6.17
CA ALA A 220 -2.79 -10.75 7.25
C ALA A 220 -1.32 -10.38 7.50
N GLU A 221 -0.55 -10.15 6.44
CA GLU A 221 0.83 -9.65 6.51
C GLU A 221 0.89 -8.32 7.26
N ALA A 222 0.05 -7.36 6.87
CA ALA A 222 0.03 -6.04 7.49
C ALA A 222 -0.41 -6.08 8.95
N LEU A 223 -1.48 -6.82 9.27
CA LEU A 223 -1.96 -6.96 10.65
C LEU A 223 -0.95 -7.69 11.54
N SER A 224 -0.30 -8.74 11.02
CA SER A 224 0.76 -9.46 11.76
C SER A 224 1.94 -8.55 12.04
N ALA A 225 2.41 -7.80 11.03
CA ALA A 225 3.50 -6.85 11.18
C ALA A 225 3.16 -5.75 12.19
N TYR A 226 1.96 -5.18 12.09
CA TYR A 226 1.48 -4.14 13.02
C TYR A 226 1.36 -4.65 14.46
N ALA A 227 0.88 -5.88 14.66
CA ALA A 227 0.79 -6.53 15.97
C ALA A 227 2.14 -7.01 16.53
N GLY A 228 3.23 -6.94 15.76
CA GLY A 228 4.51 -7.53 16.15
C GLY A 228 4.49 -9.06 16.26
N LEU A 229 3.60 -9.72 15.50
CA LEU A 229 3.40 -11.17 15.54
C LEU A 229 3.94 -11.86 14.28
N PRO A 230 4.41 -13.12 14.38
CA PRO A 230 4.76 -13.90 13.20
C PRO A 230 3.53 -14.11 12.30
N LEU A 231 3.71 -13.98 10.98
CA LEU A 231 2.70 -14.31 9.98
C LEU A 231 2.48 -15.82 9.94
N ARG A 232 1.26 -16.27 10.26
CA ARG A 232 0.86 -17.69 10.13
C ARG A 232 -0.31 -17.91 9.17
N TYR A 233 -1.03 -16.84 8.83
CA TYR A 233 -2.16 -16.93 7.92
C TYR A 233 -1.71 -17.39 6.53
N ARG A 234 -2.44 -18.35 5.97
CA ARG A 234 -2.29 -18.77 4.59
C ARG A 234 -3.65 -18.77 3.91
N ALA A 235 -3.76 -18.09 2.77
CA ALA A 235 -5.02 -17.93 2.06
C ALA A 235 -5.60 -19.26 1.53
N ASP A 236 -4.76 -20.26 1.33
CA ASP A 236 -5.06 -21.62 0.87
C ASP A 236 -5.22 -22.65 2.01
N ALA A 237 -5.06 -22.24 3.28
CA ALA A 237 -5.24 -23.13 4.42
C ALA A 237 -6.72 -23.52 4.64
N PRO A 238 -6.97 -24.64 5.36
CA PRO A 238 -8.32 -25.02 5.80
C PRO A 238 -9.05 -23.85 6.47
N ILE A 239 -10.39 -23.81 6.31
CA ILE A 239 -11.23 -22.72 6.86
C ILE A 239 -10.97 -22.50 8.36
N ALA A 240 -10.98 -23.58 9.15
CA ALA A 240 -10.76 -23.52 10.60
C ALA A 240 -9.39 -22.94 10.98
N ASP A 241 -8.37 -23.11 10.13
CA ASP A 241 -7.03 -22.55 10.36
C ASP A 241 -7.01 -21.06 10.08
N ARG A 242 -7.67 -20.63 9.01
CA ARG A 242 -7.83 -19.21 8.66
C ARG A 242 -8.62 -18.47 9.74
N GLU A 243 -9.74 -19.01 10.19
CA GLU A 243 -10.58 -18.43 11.26
C GLU A 243 -9.82 -18.32 12.59
N ARG A 244 -9.11 -19.38 12.99
CA ARG A 244 -8.29 -19.35 14.22
C ARG A 244 -7.22 -18.28 14.16
N GLU A 245 -6.57 -18.11 13.02
CA GLU A 245 -5.54 -17.07 12.87
C GLU A 245 -6.13 -15.66 12.81
N THR A 246 -7.28 -15.47 12.15
CA THR A 246 -7.99 -14.19 12.17
C THR A 246 -8.41 -13.81 13.60
N ARG A 247 -8.98 -14.75 14.38
CA ARG A 247 -9.31 -14.52 15.79
C ARG A 247 -8.10 -14.17 16.64
N ARG A 248 -6.98 -14.88 16.46
CA ARG A 248 -5.71 -14.58 17.15
C ARG A 248 -5.26 -13.13 16.91
N LEU A 249 -5.32 -12.66 15.66
CA LEU A 249 -4.96 -11.28 15.33
C LEU A 249 -5.96 -10.28 15.89
N ALA A 250 -7.27 -10.56 15.80
CA ALA A 250 -8.30 -9.69 16.37
C ALA A 250 -8.12 -9.51 17.88
N GLU A 251 -7.90 -10.59 18.62
CA GLU A 251 -7.62 -10.57 20.07
C GLU A 251 -6.37 -9.76 20.41
N ALA A 252 -5.27 -9.96 19.67
CA ALA A 252 -4.02 -9.24 19.89
C ALA A 252 -4.14 -7.73 19.63
N LEU A 253 -5.00 -7.34 18.69
CA LEU A 253 -5.25 -5.94 18.31
C LEU A 253 -6.39 -5.29 19.11
N GLY A 254 -7.07 -6.04 19.99
CA GLY A 254 -8.25 -5.55 20.70
C GLY A 254 -9.43 -5.23 19.79
N ALA A 255 -9.44 -5.78 18.57
CA ALA A 255 -10.53 -5.65 17.61
C ALA A 255 -11.69 -6.59 17.99
N ARG A 256 -12.90 -6.21 17.61
CA ARG A 256 -14.13 -6.97 17.94
C ARG A 256 -14.51 -7.94 16.82
#